data_AF-A0A6L7SYL6-F1
#
_entry.id   AF-A0A6L7SYL6-F1
#
_cell.length_a   1.000
_cell.length_b   1.000
_cell.length_c   1.000
_cell.angle_alpha   90.00
_cell.angle_beta   90.00
_cell.angle_gamma   90.00
#
_symmetry.space_group_name_H-M   'P 1'
#
loop_
_entity.id
_entity.type
_entity.pdbx_description
1 polymer ?
#
loop_
_entity_poly.entity_id
_entity_poly.type
_entity_poly.pdbx_seq_one_letter_code
_entity_poly.pdbx_strand_id
1 'polypeptide(L)'
;MKTLTVKVPDELDVKLGAVAAQRNESKSALIRAAIEDLVGADETSLSNAPPKGGEKKVSCLDLARDLSGCIEGAEDLSYNKKYLRGYGQ
;
A
#
# COMPACT_ATOMS: atom_id res chain seq x y z
N MET A 1 16.67 -2.31 -4.29
CA MET A 1 16.04 -3.65 -4.20
C MET A 1 16.61 -4.39 -3.00
N LYS A 2 15.79 -5.18 -2.29
CA LYS A 2 16.24 -6.08 -1.22
C LYS A 2 16.15 -7.52 -1.71
N THR A 3 17.07 -8.39 -1.30
CA THR A 3 17.07 -9.81 -1.68
C THR A 3 16.20 -10.60 -0.71
N LEU A 4 15.27 -11.37 -1.25
CA LEU A 4 14.40 -12.28 -0.50
C LEU A 4 14.80 -13.73 -0.82
N THR A 5 15.09 -14.52 0.20
CA THR A 5 15.37 -15.95 0.06
C THR A 5 14.18 -16.73 0.61
N VAL A 6 13.50 -17.49 -0.24
CA VAL A 6 12.33 -18.29 0.12
C VAL A 6 12.55 -19.73 -0.33
N LYS A 7 12.10 -20.70 0.47
CA LYS A 7 12.07 -22.10 0.06
C LYS A 7 10.88 -22.31 -0.88
N VAL A 8 11.17 -22.82 -2.07
CA VAL A 8 10.17 -23.10 -3.11
C VAL A 8 10.19 -24.60 -3.38
N PRO A 9 9.03 -25.29 -3.43
CA PRO A 9 8.98 -26.70 -3.83
C PRO A 9 9.53 -26.91 -5.24
N ASP A 10 10.23 -28.02 -5.48
CA ASP A 10 10.89 -28.29 -6.76
C ASP A 10 9.91 -28.26 -7.95
N GLU A 11 8.70 -28.79 -7.76
CA GLU A 11 7.65 -28.75 -8.79
C GLU A 11 7.25 -27.32 -9.19
N LEU A 12 7.28 -26.39 -8.24
CA LEU A 12 6.93 -25.00 -8.48
C LEU A 12 8.08 -24.27 -9.17
N ASP A 13 9.35 -24.58 -8.85
CA ASP A 13 10.50 -24.00 -9.56
C ASP A 13 10.55 -24.42 -11.04
N VAL A 14 10.22 -25.68 -11.33
CA VAL A 14 10.12 -26.17 -12.73
C VAL A 14 9.05 -25.40 -13.49
N LYS A 15 7.86 -25.22 -12.90
CA LYS A 15 6.77 -24.44 -13.52
C LYS A 15 7.16 -22.98 -13.72
N LEU A 16 7.80 -22.35 -12.72
CA LEU A 16 8.28 -20.97 -12.83
C LEU A 16 9.32 -20.83 -13.95
N GLY A 17 10.22 -21.80 -14.11
CA GLY A 17 11.18 -21.84 -15.22
C GLY A 17 10.51 -21.92 -16.59
N ALA A 18 9.51 -22.78 -16.74
CA ALA A 18 8.77 -22.92 -18.00
C ALA A 18 8.02 -21.63 -18.39
N VAL A 19 7.34 -21.00 -17.42
CA VAL A 19 6.59 -19.75 -17.68
C VAL A 19 7.53 -18.59 -17.95
N ALA A 20 8.65 -18.49 -17.23
CA ALA A 20 9.67 -17.47 -17.48
C ALA A 20 10.27 -17.59 -18.88
N ALA A 21 10.58 -18.81 -19.33
CA ALA A 21 11.08 -19.07 -20.68
C ALA A 21 10.04 -18.71 -21.76
N GLN A 22 8.76 -19.04 -21.54
CA GLN A 22 7.68 -18.67 -22.47
C GLN A 22 7.53 -17.16 -22.63
N ARG A 23 7.76 -16.40 -21.55
CA ARG A 23 7.61 -14.94 -21.53
C ARG A 23 8.91 -14.18 -21.87
N ASN A 24 10.03 -14.88 -22.11
CA ASN A 24 11.37 -14.28 -22.26
C ASN A 24 11.76 -13.35 -21.09
N GLU A 25 11.35 -13.72 -19.87
CA GLU A 25 11.61 -12.95 -18.65
C GLU A 25 12.47 -13.75 -17.67
N SER A 26 13.10 -13.06 -16.72
CA SER A 26 13.80 -13.74 -15.62
C SER A 26 12.81 -14.27 -14.57
N LYS A 27 13.15 -15.37 -13.90
CA LYS A 27 12.35 -15.91 -12.77
C LYS A 27 12.09 -14.84 -11.71
N SER A 28 13.08 -13.99 -11.41
CA SER A 28 12.94 -12.93 -10.42
C SER A 28 12.02 -11.79 -10.88
N ALA A 29 11.98 -11.46 -12.18
CA ALA A 29 11.02 -10.51 -12.73
C ALA A 29 9.58 -11.04 -12.62
N LEU A 30 9.38 -12.31 -12.99
CA LEU A 30 8.07 -12.96 -12.92
C LEU A 30 7.56 -13.10 -11.47
N ILE A 31 8.43 -13.50 -10.53
CA ILE A 31 8.10 -13.57 -9.11
C ILE A 31 7.77 -12.17 -8.56
N ARG A 32 8.52 -11.14 -8.96
CA ARG A 32 8.25 -9.77 -8.55
C ARG A 32 6.90 -9.29 -9.05
N ALA A 33 6.60 -9.48 -10.35
CA ALA A 33 5.32 -9.12 -10.93
C ALA A 33 4.15 -9.84 -10.23
N ALA A 34 4.31 -11.14 -9.94
CA ALA A 34 3.29 -11.89 -9.21
C ALA A 34 3.08 -11.37 -7.77
N ILE A 35 4.16 -10.97 -7.07
CA ILE A 35 4.07 -10.35 -5.74
C ILE A 35 3.43 -8.96 -5.85
N GLU A 36 3.78 -8.16 -6.85
CA GLU A 36 3.20 -6.84 -7.09
C GLU A 36 1.71 -6.92 -7.44
N ASP A 37 1.30 -7.89 -8.25
CA ASP A 37 -0.12 -8.14 -8.57
C ASP A 37 -0.88 -8.60 -7.32
N LEU A 38 -0.32 -9.51 -6.54
CA LEU A 38 -0.94 -9.99 -5.30
C LEU A 38 -1.03 -8.87 -4.26
N VAL A 39 0.05 -8.12 -4.05
CA VAL A 39 0.10 -7.00 -3.10
C VAL A 39 -0.68 -5.80 -3.61
N GLY A 40 -0.83 -5.58 -4.91
CA GLY A 40 -1.72 -4.55 -5.47
C GLY A 40 -3.20 -4.90 -5.33
N ALA A 41 -3.54 -6.18 -5.53
CA ALA A 41 -4.84 -6.75 -5.22
C ALA A 41 -5.13 -6.78 -3.70
N ASP A 42 -4.06 -6.86 -2.91
CA ASP A 42 -4.13 -6.77 -1.47
C ASP A 42 -3.96 -5.34 -0.95
N GLU A 43 -3.40 -4.35 -1.65
CA GLU A 43 -3.45 -2.93 -1.26
C GLU A 43 -4.89 -2.43 -1.38
N THR A 44 -5.67 -3.05 -2.26
CA THR A 44 -7.12 -2.93 -2.27
C THR A 44 -7.81 -3.63 -1.08
N SER A 45 -7.14 -4.56 -0.39
CA SER A 45 -7.66 -5.41 0.72
C SER A 45 -7.00 -5.20 2.10
N LEU A 46 -5.84 -4.56 2.19
CA LEU A 46 -4.95 -4.39 3.35
C LEU A 46 -4.85 -2.92 3.76
N SER A 47 -5.24 -1.98 2.90
CA SER A 47 -5.40 -0.57 3.30
C SER A 47 -6.73 -0.28 4.00
N ASN A 48 -7.72 -1.19 4.00
CA ASN A 48 -8.92 -1.22 4.87
C ASN A 48 -9.84 -2.36 4.42
N ALA A 49 -9.93 -3.47 5.16
CA ALA A 49 -11.02 -4.42 5.00
C ALA A 49 -12.30 -3.89 5.67
N PRO A 50 -13.42 -3.75 4.93
CA PRO A 50 -14.67 -4.33 5.41
C PRO A 50 -15.16 -5.41 4.42
N PRO A 51 -15.97 -6.37 4.92
CA PRO A 51 -16.33 -7.57 4.19
C PRO A 51 -17.28 -7.26 3.02
N LYS A 52 -17.32 -8.22 2.09
CA LYS A 52 -18.24 -8.35 0.96
C LYS A 52 -19.64 -7.75 1.27
N GLY A 53 -20.02 -6.68 0.57
CA GLY A 53 -21.42 -6.26 0.44
C GLY A 53 -21.80 -4.80 0.71
N GLY A 54 -20.87 -3.86 0.86
CA GLY A 54 -21.22 -2.44 1.05
C GLY A 54 -20.22 -1.51 0.41
N GLU A 55 -20.71 -0.44 -0.23
CA GLU A 55 -19.91 0.60 -0.87
C GLU A 55 -18.78 1.10 0.04
N LYS A 56 -17.56 1.06 -0.51
CA LYS A 56 -16.30 1.38 0.18
C LYS A 56 -16.31 2.86 0.61
N LYS A 57 -16.63 3.16 1.86
CA LYS A 57 -16.51 4.51 2.43
C LYS A 57 -15.04 4.78 2.78
N VAL A 58 -14.27 5.19 1.78
CA VAL A 58 -12.93 5.74 2.00
C VAL A 58 -13.09 7.06 2.76
N SER A 59 -12.44 7.21 3.92
CA SER A 59 -12.49 8.47 4.66
C SER A 59 -11.47 9.44 4.08
N CYS A 60 -11.72 10.75 4.19
CA CYS A 60 -10.76 11.77 3.75
C CYS A 60 -9.41 11.63 4.44
N LEU A 61 -9.37 11.07 5.67
CA LEU A 61 -8.15 10.80 6.40
C LEU A 61 -7.29 9.73 5.72
N ASP A 62 -7.91 8.67 5.18
CA ASP A 62 -7.18 7.58 4.52
C ASP A 62 -6.43 8.07 3.28
N LEU A 63 -6.99 9.06 2.58
CA LEU A 63 -6.40 9.67 1.38
C LEU A 63 -5.31 10.70 1.67
N ALA A 64 -5.18 11.18 2.92
CA ALA A 64 -4.28 12.27 3.28
C ALA A 64 -3.18 11.85 4.28
N ARG A 65 -2.97 10.54 4.48
CA ARG A 65 -1.98 10.02 5.45
C ARG A 65 -0.55 10.40 5.10
N ASP A 66 -0.22 10.44 3.82
CA ASP A 66 1.08 10.89 3.28
C ASP A 66 1.32 12.39 3.47
N LEU A 67 0.25 13.17 3.60
CA LEU A 67 0.29 14.60 3.89
C LEU A 67 0.42 14.92 5.40
N SER A 68 0.26 13.92 6.27
CA SER A 68 0.39 14.12 7.71
C SER A 68 1.82 14.48 8.10
N GLY A 69 2.02 15.68 8.64
CA GLY A 69 3.34 16.17 9.07
C GLY A 69 4.20 16.78 7.97
N CYS A 70 3.64 17.00 6.77
CA CYS A 70 4.37 17.70 5.69
C CYS A 70 4.55 19.21 5.94
N ILE A 71 3.80 19.78 6.88
CA ILE A 71 3.80 21.21 7.20
C ILE A 71 3.84 21.37 8.73
N GLU A 72 4.69 22.27 9.21
CA GLU A 72 4.62 22.78 10.58
C GLU A 72 3.56 23.88 10.64
N GLY A 73 2.48 23.63 11.38
CA GLY A 73 1.39 24.58 11.59
C GLY A 73 1.49 25.30 12.95
N ALA A 74 0.71 26.36 13.10
CA ALA A 74 0.51 27.02 14.40
C ALA A 74 -0.12 26.06 15.42
N GLU A 75 0.00 26.40 16.72
CA GLU A 75 -0.61 25.63 17.81
C GLU A 75 -2.10 25.36 17.57
N ASP A 76 -2.60 24.23 18.07
CA ASP A 76 -3.92 23.68 17.69
C ASP A 76 -5.09 24.67 17.89
N LEU A 77 -5.62 25.14 16.76
CA LEU A 77 -6.82 25.98 16.69
C LEU A 77 -8.12 25.18 16.71
N SER A 78 -8.05 23.86 16.54
CA SER A 78 -9.20 22.97 16.34
C SER A 78 -9.89 22.62 17.66
N TYR A 79 -9.11 22.39 18.72
CA TYR A 79 -9.63 21.99 20.03
C TYR A 79 -9.50 23.08 21.10
N ASN A 80 -8.46 23.92 21.02
CA ASN A 80 -8.16 24.87 22.09
C ASN A 80 -8.68 26.29 21.80
N LYS A 81 -9.79 26.64 22.45
CA LYS A 81 -10.46 27.96 22.36
C LYS A 81 -9.56 29.14 22.75
N LYS A 82 -8.49 28.93 23.51
CA LYS A 82 -7.54 30.00 23.87
C LYS A 82 -6.81 30.53 22.64
N TYR A 83 -6.46 29.65 21.70
CA TYR A 83 -5.68 30.00 20.50
C TYR A 83 -6.54 30.61 19.39
N LEU A 84 -7.85 30.42 19.42
CA LEU A 84 -8.81 31.08 18.51
C LEU A 84 -8.99 32.58 18.76
N ARG A 85 -8.54 33.09 19.92
CA ARG A 85 -8.74 34.49 20.29
C ARG A 85 -7.84 35.40 19.44
N GLY A 86 -8.46 36.19 18.56
CA GLY A 86 -7.74 37.12 17.68
C GLY A 86 -7.26 36.52 16.35
N TYR A 87 -7.68 35.28 16.02
CA TYR A 87 -7.36 34.68 14.72
C TYR A 87 -8.15 35.38 13.60
N GLY A 88 -7.44 35.92 12.59
CA GLY A 88 -8.04 36.55 11.40
C GLY A 88 -8.39 38.04 11.55
N GLN A 89 -7.89 38.71 12.58
CA GLN A 89 -7.93 40.17 12.75
C GLN A 89 -6.55 40.77 12.45
#